data_AF-A0A931YGN9-F1
#
_entry.id   AF-A0A931YGN9-F1
#
_cell.length_a   1.000
_cell.length_b   1.000
_cell.length_c   1.000
_cell.angle_alpha   90.00
_cell.angle_beta   90.00
_cell.angle_gamma   90.00
#
_symmetry.space_group_name_H-M   'P 1'
#
loop_
_entity.id
_entity.type
_entity.pdbx_description
1 polymer ?
#
loop_
_entity_poly.entity_id
_entity_poly.type
_entity_poly.pdbx_seq_one_letter_code
_entity_poly.pdbx_strand_id
1 'polypeptide(L)'
;MRIVASPVYLDASALAKVYVPEAWSEELERALLGRRDLLASDLAVTELTSALARRVRDGELARSHARRVYQRVQRDLTGGEFRQVELTGPVHREAERLLMGLGRRVALRAADALHLALAALVGARVLVTFDRRMDAAARALGTFELPAQVPGA
;
A
#
# COMPACT_ATOMS: atom_id res chain seq x y z
N MET A 1 -4.64 3.56 15.78
CA MET A 1 -4.76 2.35 14.93
C MET A 1 -4.11 1.15 15.63
N ARG A 2 -4.59 -0.08 15.43
CA ARG A 2 -3.99 -1.32 15.96
C ARG A 2 -3.92 -2.39 14.87
N ILE A 3 -2.74 -3.03 14.71
CA ILE A 3 -2.51 -4.13 13.77
C ILE A 3 -1.98 -5.33 14.56
N VAL A 4 -2.75 -6.42 14.60
CA VAL A 4 -2.41 -7.61 15.40
C VAL A 4 -1.95 -8.79 14.56
N ALA A 5 -2.53 -9.00 13.38
CA ALA A 5 -2.18 -10.10 12.50
C ALA A 5 -0.96 -9.78 11.61
N SER A 6 -0.41 -10.80 10.98
CA SER A 6 0.75 -10.78 10.09
C SER A 6 0.57 -11.81 8.97
N PRO A 7 1.21 -11.67 7.80
CA PRO A 7 1.99 -10.51 7.34
C PRO A 7 1.13 -9.30 6.97
N VAL A 8 1.74 -8.10 6.89
CA VAL A 8 1.06 -6.82 6.64
C VAL A 8 1.48 -6.26 5.29
N TYR A 9 0.55 -6.15 4.35
CA TYR A 9 0.81 -5.52 3.04
C TYR A 9 0.41 -4.04 3.05
N LEU A 10 1.33 -3.18 2.62
CA LEU A 10 1.13 -1.74 2.47
C LEU A 10 1.01 -1.40 0.99
N ASP A 11 -0.11 -0.78 0.60
CA ASP A 11 -0.25 -0.18 -0.71
C ASP A 11 0.48 1.19 -0.78
N ALA A 12 0.41 1.84 -1.95
CA ALA A 12 1.07 3.13 -2.16
C ALA A 12 0.59 4.23 -1.21
N SER A 13 -0.70 4.22 -0.85
CA SER A 13 -1.29 5.21 0.05
C SER A 13 -0.82 5.03 1.49
N ALA A 14 -0.60 3.79 1.93
CA ALA A 14 0.00 3.50 3.23
C ALA A 14 1.50 3.85 3.24
N LEU A 15 2.24 3.56 2.16
CA LEU A 15 3.64 3.99 2.05
C LEU A 15 3.76 5.52 2.06
N ALA A 16 2.83 6.25 1.42
CA ALA A 16 2.83 7.71 1.48
C ALA A 16 2.83 8.22 2.94
N LYS A 17 2.01 7.63 3.80
CA LYS A 17 1.92 7.97 5.24
C LYS A 17 3.22 7.68 6.00
N VAL A 18 3.94 6.63 5.63
CA VAL A 18 5.24 6.27 6.25
C VAL A 18 6.34 7.29 5.91
N TYR A 19 6.35 7.78 4.66
CA TYR A 19 7.48 8.57 4.16
C TYR A 19 7.22 10.06 4.04
N VAL A 20 5.96 10.47 4.01
CA VAL A 20 5.52 11.87 3.88
C VAL A 20 4.69 12.21 5.11
N PRO A 21 5.00 13.32 5.83
CA PRO A 21 4.17 13.76 6.94
C PRO A 21 2.76 14.13 6.47
N GLU A 22 1.75 13.40 6.92
CA GLU A 22 0.34 13.66 6.66
C GLU A 22 -0.54 13.09 7.78
N ALA A 23 -1.83 13.41 7.77
CA ALA A 23 -2.79 12.81 8.69
C ALA A 23 -2.66 11.28 8.65
N TRP A 24 -2.63 10.65 9.83
CA TRP A 24 -2.41 9.22 10.08
C TRP A 24 -0.97 8.70 10.04
N SER A 25 0.03 9.54 9.73
CA SER A 25 1.44 9.12 9.73
C SER A 25 1.89 8.62 11.10
N GLU A 26 1.60 9.35 12.17
CA GLU A 26 2.03 8.97 13.54
C GLU A 26 1.34 7.70 14.04
N GLU A 27 0.04 7.56 13.77
CA GLU A 27 -0.72 6.36 14.12
C GLU A 27 -0.21 5.13 13.37
N LEU A 28 0.13 5.30 12.09
CA LEU A 28 0.69 4.23 11.27
C LEU A 28 2.08 3.86 11.74
N GLU A 29 2.96 4.83 11.95
CA GLU A 29 4.31 4.61 12.45
C GLU A 29 4.29 3.82 13.77
N ARG A 30 3.46 4.25 14.74
CA ARG A 30 3.28 3.52 16.01
C ARG A 30 2.78 2.09 15.83
N ALA A 31 1.90 1.84 14.85
CA ALA A 31 1.36 0.51 14.59
C ALA A 31 2.35 -0.42 13.85
N LEU A 32 3.31 0.15 13.11
CA LEU A 32 4.32 -0.59 12.36
C LEU A 32 5.65 -0.75 13.13
N LEU A 33 5.87 0.03 14.19
CA LEU A 33 7.12 0.04 14.93
C LEU A 33 7.54 -1.37 15.40
N GLY A 34 8.77 -1.76 15.05
CA GLY A 34 9.38 -3.03 15.46
C GLY A 34 8.91 -4.26 14.68
N ARG A 35 8.01 -4.10 13.71
CA ARG A 35 7.55 -5.20 12.86
C ARG A 35 8.61 -5.63 11.85
N ARG A 36 8.59 -6.92 11.49
CA ARG A 36 9.51 -7.54 10.50
C ARG A 36 8.77 -8.31 9.41
N ASP A 37 7.45 -8.15 9.36
CA ASP A 37 6.51 -8.85 8.49
C ASP A 37 5.80 -7.87 7.53
N LEU A 38 6.41 -6.69 7.31
CA LEU A 38 5.90 -5.67 6.42
C LEU A 38 6.22 -6.03 4.97
N LEU A 39 5.21 -5.93 4.12
CA LEU A 39 5.27 -6.23 2.70
C LEU A 39 4.95 -4.96 1.91
N ALA A 40 5.75 -4.68 0.88
CA ALA A 40 5.51 -3.61 -0.08
C ALA A 40 5.92 -4.09 -1.48
N SER A 41 5.23 -3.65 -2.53
CA SER A 41 5.56 -4.06 -3.90
C SER A 41 6.25 -2.97 -4.70
N ASP A 42 6.90 -3.37 -5.80
CA ASP A 42 7.41 -2.44 -6.82
C ASP A 42 6.31 -1.52 -7.38
N LEU A 43 5.09 -2.04 -7.48
CA LEU A 43 3.92 -1.25 -7.87
C LEU A 43 3.65 -0.14 -6.84
N ALA A 44 3.63 -0.47 -5.54
CA ALA A 44 3.40 0.52 -4.47
C ALA A 44 4.45 1.63 -4.48
N VAL A 45 5.72 1.26 -4.70
CA VAL A 45 6.84 2.21 -4.82
C VAL A 45 6.71 3.09 -6.05
N THR A 46 6.31 2.51 -7.18
CA THR A 46 6.12 3.24 -8.45
C THR A 46 4.98 4.24 -8.32
N GLU A 47 3.87 3.85 -7.71
CA GLU A 47 2.72 4.73 -7.47
C GLU A 47 3.02 5.86 -6.49
N LEU A 48 3.73 5.57 -5.39
CA LEU A 48 4.24 6.60 -4.48
C LEU A 48 5.13 7.60 -5.24
N THR A 49 6.05 7.10 -6.05
CA THR A 49 6.96 7.93 -6.85
C THR A 49 6.19 8.79 -7.86
N SER A 50 5.16 8.23 -8.50
CA SER A 50 4.26 8.95 -9.40
C SER A 50 3.50 10.08 -8.68
N ALA A 51 3.01 9.82 -7.46
CA ALA A 51 2.35 10.83 -6.63
C ALA A 51 3.30 11.96 -6.23
N LEU A 52 4.54 11.64 -5.82
CA LEU A 52 5.57 12.63 -5.53
C LEU A 52 5.91 13.48 -6.77
N ALA A 53 6.09 12.84 -7.93
CA ALA A 53 6.37 13.52 -9.18
C ALA A 53 5.24 14.47 -9.60
N ARG A 54 3.98 14.08 -9.37
CA ARG A 54 2.83 14.96 -9.59
C ARG A 54 2.91 16.21 -8.71
N ARG A 55 3.10 16.05 -7.39
CA ARG A 55 3.25 17.18 -6.46
C ARG A 55 4.42 18.11 -6.81
N VAL A 56 5.49 17.57 -7.40
CA VAL A 56 6.60 18.39 -7.92
C VAL A 56 6.17 19.21 -9.14
N ARG A 57 5.43 18.62 -10.09
CA ARG A 57 4.91 19.36 -11.26
C ARG A 57 3.93 20.45 -10.87
N ASP A 58 3.12 20.18 -9.85
CA ASP A 58 2.09 21.10 -9.36
C ASP A 58 2.67 22.19 -8.44
N GLY A 59 3.99 22.17 -8.18
CA GLY A 59 4.68 23.16 -7.34
C GLY A 59 4.50 22.97 -5.83
N GLU A 60 3.80 21.91 -5.42
CA GLU A 60 3.50 21.59 -4.02
C GLU A 60 4.66 20.92 -3.26
N LEU A 61 5.67 20.43 -4.00
CA LEU A 61 6.81 19.72 -3.42
C LEU A 61 8.10 20.05 -4.16
N ALA A 62 9.16 20.37 -3.41
CA ALA A 62 10.48 20.57 -4.00
C ALA A 62 11.02 19.25 -4.58
N ARG A 63 11.59 19.27 -5.79
CA ARG A 63 12.21 18.11 -6.44
C ARG A 63 13.28 17.43 -5.56
N SER A 64 14.05 18.21 -4.81
CA SER A 64 15.06 17.68 -3.87
C SER A 64 14.41 16.91 -2.71
N HIS A 65 13.25 17.34 -2.24
CA HIS A 65 12.48 16.64 -1.21
C HIS A 65 11.94 15.31 -1.77
N ALA A 66 11.31 15.32 -2.94
CA ALA A 66 10.82 14.09 -3.59
C ALA A 66 11.94 13.06 -3.77
N ARG A 67 13.14 13.49 -4.17
CA ARG A 67 14.31 12.62 -4.31
C ARG A 67 14.77 12.02 -2.98
N ARG A 68 14.78 12.81 -1.89
CA ARG A 68 15.13 12.29 -0.55
C ARG A 68 14.13 11.25 -0.07
N VAL A 69 12.83 11.46 -0.31
CA VAL A 69 11.78 10.49 0.01
C VAL A 69 12.02 9.19 -0.75
N TYR A 70 12.19 9.27 -2.07
CA TYR A 70 12.46 8.08 -2.90
C TYR A 70 13.72 7.32 -2.43
N GLN A 71 14.81 8.02 -2.11
CA GLN A 71 16.03 7.40 -1.60
C GLN A 71 15.84 6.74 -0.22
N ARG A 72 14.96 7.28 0.63
CA ARG A 72 14.60 6.63 1.90
C ARG A 72 13.84 5.33 1.65
N VAL A 73 12.83 5.35 0.78
CA VAL A 73 12.07 4.15 0.39
C VAL A 73 13.00 3.03 -0.10
N GLN A 74 13.93 3.36 -1.00
CA GLN A 74 14.87 2.38 -1.54
C GLN A 74 15.81 1.80 -0.47
N ARG A 75 16.28 2.63 0.47
CA ARG A 75 17.10 2.17 1.60
C ARG A 75 16.34 1.23 2.51
N ASP A 76 15.08 1.53 2.82
CA ASP A 76 14.27 0.71 3.72
C ASP A 76 13.91 -0.65 3.06
N LEU A 77 13.69 -0.68 1.75
CA LEU A 77 13.51 -1.93 0.98
C LEU A 77 14.80 -2.78 0.96
N THR A 78 15.94 -2.16 0.65
CA THR A 78 17.23 -2.87 0.58
C THR A 78 17.78 -3.25 1.95
N GLY A 79 17.41 -2.52 3.00
CA GLY A 79 17.77 -2.78 4.39
C GLY A 79 16.92 -3.87 5.05
N GLY A 80 15.84 -4.32 4.39
CA GLY A 80 14.98 -5.39 4.88
C GLY A 80 13.89 -4.94 5.87
N GLU A 81 13.63 -3.63 6.00
CA GLU A 81 12.48 -3.11 6.75
C GLU A 81 11.16 -3.54 6.11
N PHE A 82 11.17 -3.66 4.78
CA PHE A 82 10.08 -4.24 3.99
C PHE A 82 10.60 -5.45 3.21
N ARG A 83 9.81 -6.53 3.21
CA ARG A 83 9.98 -7.57 2.20
C ARG A 83 9.31 -7.09 0.91
N GLN A 84 10.12 -6.93 -0.12
CA GLN A 84 9.65 -6.53 -1.43
C GLN A 84 8.85 -7.66 -2.10
N VAL A 85 7.72 -7.31 -2.71
CA VAL A 85 6.87 -8.23 -3.49
C VAL A 85 6.91 -7.84 -4.96
N GLU A 86 7.33 -8.78 -5.80
CA GLU A 86 7.50 -8.56 -7.23
C GLU A 86 6.19 -8.65 -8.00
N LEU A 87 6.07 -7.82 -9.04
CA LEU A 87 4.97 -7.88 -9.99
C LEU A 87 5.25 -8.94 -11.06
N THR A 88 4.76 -10.16 -10.83
CA THR A 88 5.02 -11.31 -11.70
C THR A 88 3.83 -11.65 -12.60
N GLY A 89 4.03 -12.48 -13.62
CA GLY A 89 2.95 -12.97 -14.49
C GLY A 89 1.74 -13.57 -13.73
N PRO A 90 1.94 -14.43 -12.70
CA PRO A 90 0.86 -14.92 -11.85
C PRO A 90 0.05 -13.84 -11.15
N VAL A 91 0.69 -12.73 -10.73
CA VAL A 91 -0.02 -11.60 -10.12
C VAL A 91 -0.99 -10.97 -11.11
N HIS A 92 -0.58 -10.80 -12.38
CA HIS A 92 -1.46 -10.29 -13.42
C HIS A 92 -2.67 -11.20 -13.63
N ARG A 93 -2.45 -12.54 -13.70
CA ARG A 93 -3.56 -13.49 -13.87
C ARG A 93 -4.53 -13.48 -12.69
N GLU A 94 -4.03 -13.34 -11.48
CA GLU A 94 -4.90 -13.22 -10.31
C GLU A 94 -5.66 -11.89 -10.29
N ALA A 95 -5.03 -10.78 -10.66
CA ALA A 95 -5.70 -9.49 -10.78
C ALA A 95 -6.81 -9.51 -11.86
N GLU A 96 -6.54 -10.11 -13.02
CA GLU A 96 -7.53 -10.34 -14.08
C GLU A 96 -8.70 -11.20 -13.58
N ARG A 97 -8.42 -12.27 -12.81
CA ARG A 97 -9.45 -13.11 -12.19
C ARG A 97 -10.32 -12.31 -11.22
N LEU A 98 -9.73 -11.47 -10.38
CA LEU A 98 -10.46 -10.60 -9.44
C LEU A 98 -11.35 -9.60 -10.19
N LEU A 99 -10.82 -8.96 -11.24
CA LEU A 99 -11.56 -8.01 -12.08
C LEU A 99 -12.78 -8.66 -12.75
N MET A 100 -12.61 -9.86 -13.31
CA MET A 100 -13.68 -10.59 -13.97
C MET A 100 -14.70 -11.18 -12.97
N GLY A 101 -14.25 -11.58 -11.78
CA GLY A 101 -15.08 -12.24 -10.76
C GLY A 101 -15.92 -11.29 -9.91
N LEU A 102 -15.43 -10.08 -9.62
CA LEU A 102 -16.13 -9.11 -8.77
C LEU A 102 -17.27 -8.38 -9.52
N GLY A 103 -17.24 -8.37 -10.85
CA GLY A 103 -18.32 -7.86 -11.70
C GLY A 103 -18.80 -6.46 -11.30
N ARG A 104 -20.12 -6.25 -11.25
CA ARG A 104 -20.75 -4.95 -10.89
C ARG A 104 -20.73 -4.61 -9.39
N ARG A 105 -20.30 -5.53 -8.52
CA ARG A 105 -20.42 -5.34 -7.06
C ARG A 105 -19.37 -4.38 -6.52
N VAL A 106 -18.22 -4.30 -7.19
CA VAL A 106 -17.09 -3.45 -6.80
C VAL A 106 -16.46 -2.88 -8.06
N ALA A 107 -16.41 -1.56 -8.19
CA ALA A 107 -15.66 -0.91 -9.26
C ALA A 107 -14.15 -0.99 -8.95
N LEU A 108 -13.53 -2.12 -9.30
CA LEU A 108 -12.11 -2.37 -9.06
C LEU A 108 -11.27 -1.90 -10.26
N ARG A 109 -10.29 -1.02 -10.03
CA ARG A 109 -9.35 -0.60 -11.08
C ARG A 109 -8.22 -1.61 -11.22
N ALA A 110 -7.53 -1.57 -12.36
CA ALA A 110 -6.41 -2.49 -12.63
C ALA A 110 -5.31 -2.42 -11.55
N ALA A 111 -4.92 -1.22 -11.12
CA ALA A 111 -3.93 -1.03 -10.06
C ALA A 111 -4.38 -1.63 -8.72
N ASP A 112 -5.60 -1.31 -8.29
CA ASP A 112 -6.20 -1.87 -7.07
C ASP A 112 -6.25 -3.41 -7.14
N ALA A 113 -6.61 -3.98 -8.29
CA ALA A 113 -6.62 -5.43 -8.50
C ALA A 113 -5.22 -6.05 -8.39
N LEU A 114 -4.19 -5.39 -8.89
CA LEU A 114 -2.81 -5.85 -8.75
C LEU A 114 -2.36 -5.81 -7.29
N HIS A 115 -2.70 -4.75 -6.54
CA HIS A 115 -2.41 -4.71 -5.09
C HIS A 115 -3.09 -5.84 -4.32
N LEU A 116 -4.38 -6.10 -4.60
CA LEU A 116 -5.12 -7.20 -3.97
C LEU A 116 -4.52 -8.56 -4.34
N ALA A 117 -4.16 -8.75 -5.61
CA ALA A 117 -3.52 -9.98 -6.09
C ALA A 117 -2.14 -10.18 -5.45
N LEU A 118 -1.31 -9.14 -5.37
CA LEU A 118 -0.01 -9.16 -4.69
C LEU A 118 -0.17 -9.60 -3.24
N ALA A 119 -1.05 -8.91 -2.49
CA ALA A 119 -1.31 -9.19 -1.09
C ALA A 119 -1.84 -10.63 -0.88
N ALA A 120 -2.77 -11.08 -1.72
CA ALA A 120 -3.34 -12.43 -1.62
C ALA A 120 -2.30 -13.52 -1.90
N LEU A 121 -1.52 -13.38 -2.97
CA LEU A 121 -0.58 -14.41 -3.42
C LEU A 121 0.60 -14.61 -2.45
N VAL A 122 1.02 -13.54 -1.75
CA VAL A 122 2.05 -13.64 -0.69
C VAL A 122 1.48 -14.00 0.67
N GLY A 123 0.17 -14.27 0.76
CA GLY A 123 -0.49 -14.66 2.01
C GLY A 123 -0.57 -13.54 3.04
N ALA A 124 -0.60 -12.26 2.61
CA ALA A 124 -0.78 -11.14 3.52
C ALA A 124 -2.13 -11.29 4.25
N ARG A 125 -2.10 -11.20 5.58
CA ARG A 125 -3.29 -11.31 6.41
C ARG A 125 -3.96 -9.96 6.61
N VAL A 126 -3.16 -8.90 6.63
CA VAL A 126 -3.59 -7.51 6.81
C VAL A 126 -3.27 -6.71 5.55
N LEU A 127 -4.23 -5.93 5.08
CA LEU A 127 -4.01 -4.91 4.06
C LEU A 127 -4.17 -3.54 4.71
N VAL A 128 -3.13 -2.71 4.59
CA VAL A 128 -3.18 -1.30 5.00
C VAL A 128 -3.33 -0.45 3.76
N THR A 129 -4.45 0.25 3.67
CA THR A 129 -4.75 1.22 2.62
C THR A 129 -5.46 2.42 3.24
N PHE A 130 -5.20 3.60 2.69
CA PHE A 130 -5.88 4.86 2.96
C PHE A 130 -6.66 5.36 1.73
N ASP A 131 -6.68 4.59 0.64
CA ASP A 131 -7.59 4.82 -0.48
C ASP A 131 -8.96 4.19 -0.17
N ARG A 132 -10.00 5.02 -0.14
CA ARG A 132 -11.36 4.59 0.21
C ARG A 132 -11.95 3.58 -0.77
N ARG A 133 -11.55 3.63 -2.04
CA ARG A 133 -12.03 2.68 -3.06
C ARG A 133 -11.34 1.33 -2.87
N MET A 134 -10.03 1.35 -2.60
CA MET A 134 -9.28 0.15 -2.27
C MET A 134 -9.80 -0.51 -0.97
N ASP A 135 -10.08 0.26 0.08
CA ASP A 135 -10.69 -0.24 1.32
C ASP A 135 -12.05 -0.90 1.04
N ALA A 136 -12.94 -0.22 0.31
CA ALA A 136 -14.25 -0.77 -0.05
C ALA A 136 -14.13 -2.07 -0.88
N ALA A 137 -13.18 -2.12 -1.81
CA ALA A 137 -12.93 -3.31 -2.62
C ALA A 137 -12.40 -4.48 -1.78
N ALA A 138 -11.45 -4.22 -0.89
CA ALA A 138 -10.91 -5.23 0.01
C ALA A 138 -11.97 -5.76 0.99
N ARG A 139 -12.86 -4.89 1.49
CA ARG A 139 -14.01 -5.31 2.33
C ARG A 139 -14.97 -6.21 1.57
N ALA A 140 -15.29 -5.87 0.33
CA ALA A 140 -16.18 -6.67 -0.49
C ALA A 140 -15.58 -8.04 -0.87
N LEU A 141 -14.25 -8.13 -0.96
CA LEU A 141 -13.54 -9.41 -1.12
C LEU A 141 -13.52 -10.25 0.17
N GLY A 142 -13.52 -9.62 1.35
CA GLY A 142 -13.51 -10.31 2.64
C GLY A 142 -12.25 -11.13 2.93
N THR A 143 -11.17 -10.91 2.17
CA THR A 143 -9.92 -11.70 2.26
C THR A 143 -8.96 -11.18 3.33
N PHE A 144 -8.95 -9.87 3.57
CA PHE A 144 -7.96 -9.20 4.40
C PHE A 144 -8.58 -8.60 5.67
N GLU A 145 -7.82 -8.61 6.75
CA GLU A 145 -8.07 -7.72 7.88
C GLU A 145 -7.69 -6.29 7.48
N LEU A 146 -8.59 -5.34 7.75
CA LEU A 146 -8.38 -3.92 7.44
C LEU A 146 -8.36 -3.13 8.74
N PRO A 147 -7.22 -2.51 9.11
CA PRO A 147 -7.12 -1.76 10.36
C PRO A 147 -8.13 -0.62 10.39
N ALA A 148 -8.88 -0.52 11.50
CA ALA A 148 -9.83 0.56 11.67
C ALA A 148 -9.11 1.91 11.73
N GLN A 149 -9.49 2.80 10.81
CA GLN A 149 -9.11 4.21 10.82
C GLN A 149 -10.05 4.95 11.77
N VAL A 150 -9.91 4.74 13.07
CA VAL A 150 -10.74 5.41 14.10
C VAL A 150 -10.28 6.87 14.19
N PRO A 151 -11.09 7.86 13.74
CA PRO A 151 -10.70 9.27 13.88
C PRO A 151 -10.42 9.54 15.36
N GLY A 152 -9.34 10.28 15.64
CA GLY A 152 -8.83 10.50 16.99
C GLY A 152 -9.94 10.79 18.01
N ALA A 153 -9.85 10.08 19.14
CA ALA A 153 -10.40 10.53 20.41
C ALA A 153 -9.60 11.74 20.91
#